data_AF-A0A3A9WF69-F1
#
_entry.id   AF-A0A3A9WF69-F1
#
_cell.length_a   1.000
_cell.length_b   1.000
_cell.length_c   1.000
_cell.angle_alpha   90.00
_cell.angle_beta   90.00
_cell.angle_gamma   90.00
#
_symmetry.space_group_name_H-M   'P 1'
#
loop_
_entity.id
_entity.type
_entity.pdbx_description
1 polymer ?
#
loop_
_entity_poly.entity_id
_entity_poly.type
_entity_poly.pdbx_seq_one_letter_code
_entity_poly.pdbx_strand_id
1 'polypeptide(L)'
;MKTIFKILFAPFIWLIQACSPLGNPIDEKISNSHFYNSSKTDIIYSPNGNWFELEATKLQADVSSFKVLTNKFGKDKNRIYYLGGAAHYPYIDVKSFFAKEEDWMWDIGLDKNNVYIFSREVEQGKFKVKATIIEGANPMTYVQVNQFFAKDDKNNFFDYKIIDVDYTTFRQINKSFHLDKNQAYCNAYQFFKTFDVDVANFQKMDDYFAYDKTNIYYFAEYVRGRTEKQLQIIPYTNFESVNILNKTHLKADGKVFYQGFEIEEANSDSFTVINEEYAKDKQHVYFTGILMKEADVETFHYSEKVYRYKDKNHTFEQGEVVKK
;
A
#
# COMPACT_ATOMS: atom_id res chain seq x y z
N MET A 1 13.26 -8.41 -45.76
CA MET A 1 12.40 -8.78 -44.61
C MET A 1 12.10 -7.64 -43.63
N LYS A 2 12.95 -6.61 -43.45
CA LYS A 2 12.65 -5.49 -42.52
C LYS A 2 11.67 -4.43 -43.03
N THR A 3 11.35 -4.41 -44.33
CA THR A 3 10.45 -3.40 -44.93
C THR A 3 9.00 -3.88 -45.09
N ILE A 4 8.78 -5.19 -45.25
CA ILE A 4 7.44 -5.79 -45.42
C ILE A 4 6.70 -5.86 -44.07
N PHE A 5 7.43 -5.93 -42.96
CA PHE A 5 6.84 -5.92 -41.61
C PHE A 5 6.24 -4.56 -41.20
N LYS A 6 6.65 -3.45 -41.84
CA LYS A 6 6.09 -2.10 -41.58
C LYS A 6 4.81 -1.81 -42.38
N ILE A 7 4.56 -2.54 -43.47
CA ILE A 7 3.46 -2.25 -44.41
C ILE A 7 2.17 -3.01 -44.03
N LEU A 8 2.28 -4.13 -43.32
CA LEU A 8 1.11 -4.92 -42.89
C LEU A 8 0.43 -4.43 -41.60
N PHE A 9 1.11 -3.64 -40.76
CA PHE A 9 0.52 -3.10 -39.52
C PHE A 9 -0.13 -1.71 -39.68
N ALA A 10 0.33 -0.90 -40.63
CA ALA A 10 -0.21 0.45 -40.87
C ALA A 10 -1.72 0.48 -41.23
N PRO A 11 -2.25 -0.40 -42.13
CA PRO A 11 -3.68 -0.41 -42.43
C PRO A 11 -4.53 -0.92 -41.27
N PHE A 12 -4.00 -1.83 -40.44
CA PHE A 12 -4.71 -2.33 -39.25
C PHE A 12 -4.83 -1.27 -38.16
N ILE A 13 -3.77 -0.49 -37.93
CA ILE A 13 -3.79 0.69 -37.04
C ILE A 13 -4.77 1.75 -37.56
N TRP A 14 -4.84 1.96 -38.87
CA TRP A 14 -5.82 2.87 -39.49
C TRP A 14 -7.28 2.42 -39.32
N LEU A 15 -7.55 1.12 -39.49
CA LEU A 15 -8.88 0.54 -39.27
C LEU A 15 -9.32 0.65 -37.80
N ILE A 16 -8.40 0.45 -36.86
CA ILE A 16 -8.66 0.61 -35.42
C ILE A 16 -9.00 2.07 -35.10
N GLN A 17 -8.29 3.04 -35.66
CA GLN A 17 -8.57 4.47 -35.47
C GLN A 17 -9.90 4.89 -36.09
N ALA A 18 -10.27 4.35 -37.25
CA ALA A 18 -11.54 4.65 -37.92
C ALA A 18 -12.78 4.20 -37.14
N CYS A 19 -12.64 3.15 -36.31
CA CYS A 19 -13.70 2.64 -35.44
C CYS A 19 -13.61 3.13 -33.99
N SER A 20 -12.70 4.06 -33.69
CA SER A 20 -12.54 4.54 -32.31
C SER A 20 -13.82 5.24 -31.83
N PRO A 21 -14.33 4.90 -30.63
CA PRO A 21 -15.41 5.66 -30.01
C PRO A 21 -14.94 7.03 -29.51
N LEU A 22 -13.63 7.29 -29.52
CA LEU A 22 -13.01 8.51 -29.00
C LEU A 22 -12.86 9.54 -30.11
N GLY A 23 -13.38 10.74 -29.87
CA GLY A 23 -13.06 11.94 -30.62
C GLY A 23 -11.94 12.73 -29.95
N ASN A 24 -12.01 14.06 -30.04
CA ASN A 24 -11.01 14.92 -29.42
C ASN A 24 -11.07 14.86 -27.89
N PRO A 25 -9.93 14.96 -27.20
CA PRO A 25 -9.92 15.09 -25.75
C PRO A 25 -10.61 16.38 -25.33
N ILE A 26 -11.18 16.38 -24.12
CA ILE A 26 -11.89 17.56 -23.59
C ILE A 26 -10.89 18.59 -23.07
N ASP A 27 -9.90 18.15 -22.30
CA ASP A 27 -8.81 18.97 -21.80
C ASP A 27 -7.56 18.10 -21.62
N GLU A 28 -6.70 18.07 -22.65
CA GLU A 28 -5.48 17.25 -22.69
C GLU A 28 -4.46 17.60 -21.61
N LYS A 29 -4.53 18.82 -21.06
CA LYS A 29 -3.60 19.25 -20.01
C LYS A 29 -3.96 18.66 -18.66
N ILE A 30 -5.24 18.40 -18.43
CA ILE A 30 -5.77 17.87 -17.16
C ILE A 30 -5.98 16.35 -17.25
N SER A 31 -6.44 15.84 -18.39
CA SER A 31 -6.79 14.44 -18.53
C SER A 31 -6.52 13.88 -19.92
N ASN A 32 -5.91 12.70 -19.94
CA ASN A 32 -5.82 11.85 -21.12
C ASN A 32 -6.92 10.77 -21.15
N SER A 33 -7.97 10.92 -20.33
CA SER A 33 -9.02 9.92 -20.14
C SER A 33 -10.44 10.42 -20.48
N HIS A 34 -10.62 11.73 -20.69
CA HIS A 34 -11.92 12.33 -21.00
C HIS A 34 -11.95 12.87 -22.42
N PHE A 35 -12.86 12.33 -23.24
CA PHE A 35 -12.98 12.64 -24.66
C PHE A 35 -14.40 13.05 -24.99
N TYR A 36 -14.56 13.88 -26.00
CA TYR A 36 -15.82 13.92 -26.74
C TYR A 36 -15.91 12.65 -27.60
N ASN A 37 -17.12 12.24 -27.99
CA ASN A 37 -17.26 11.42 -29.18
C ASN A 37 -16.98 12.24 -30.45
N SER A 38 -16.86 11.59 -31.61
CA SER A 38 -16.53 12.26 -32.89
C SER A 38 -17.48 13.42 -33.26
N SER A 39 -18.75 13.34 -32.86
CA SER A 39 -19.77 14.37 -33.11
C SER A 39 -19.89 15.43 -32.01
N LYS A 40 -19.11 15.32 -30.92
CA LYS A 40 -19.18 16.18 -29.72
C LYS A 40 -20.56 16.23 -29.06
N THR A 41 -21.36 15.19 -29.23
CA THR A 41 -22.70 15.05 -28.63
C THR A 41 -22.67 14.30 -27.31
N ASP A 42 -21.58 13.59 -27.03
CA ASP A 42 -21.42 12.76 -25.84
C ASP A 42 -20.03 12.93 -25.22
N ILE A 43 -19.96 12.70 -23.91
CA ILE A 43 -18.71 12.56 -23.19
C ILE A 43 -18.38 11.07 -23.06
N ILE A 44 -17.15 10.70 -23.40
CA ILE A 44 -16.61 9.35 -23.32
C ILE A 44 -15.45 9.36 -22.32
N TYR A 45 -15.51 8.47 -21.34
CA TYR A 45 -14.38 8.18 -20.46
C TYR A 45 -13.66 6.92 -20.94
N SER A 46 -12.36 7.01 -21.18
CA SER A 46 -11.51 5.90 -21.59
C SER A 46 -10.16 6.03 -20.89
N PRO A 47 -9.81 5.14 -19.93
CA PRO A 47 -8.57 5.27 -19.15
C PRO A 47 -7.34 5.39 -20.04
N ASN A 48 -6.63 6.52 -19.95
CA ASN A 48 -5.46 6.86 -20.78
C ASN A 48 -5.72 6.77 -22.29
N GLY A 49 -6.97 6.88 -22.74
CA GLY A 49 -7.39 6.69 -24.12
C GLY A 49 -7.34 5.24 -24.61
N ASN A 50 -7.05 4.27 -23.74
CA ASN A 50 -6.95 2.85 -24.07
C ASN A 50 -8.33 2.18 -24.15
N TRP A 51 -9.15 2.62 -25.10
CA TRP A 51 -10.52 2.13 -25.28
C TRP A 51 -10.57 0.66 -25.74
N PHE A 52 -9.50 0.17 -26.37
CA PHE A 52 -9.44 -1.16 -26.94
C PHE A 52 -9.26 -2.24 -25.86
N GLU A 53 -8.43 -1.98 -24.84
CA GLU A 53 -8.15 -2.94 -23.76
C GLU A 53 -8.93 -2.65 -22.48
N LEU A 54 -9.21 -1.37 -22.17
CA LEU A 54 -9.81 -0.94 -20.91
C LEU A 54 -11.25 -0.43 -21.05
N GLU A 55 -11.84 -0.63 -22.24
CA GLU A 55 -13.17 -0.17 -22.65
C GLU A 55 -13.35 1.36 -22.65
N ALA A 56 -14.35 1.84 -23.40
CA ALA A 56 -14.79 3.22 -23.39
C ALA A 56 -16.21 3.31 -22.84
N THR A 57 -16.39 4.13 -21.81
CA THR A 57 -17.69 4.34 -21.17
C THR A 57 -18.30 5.66 -21.64
N LYS A 58 -19.46 5.59 -22.28
CA LYS A 58 -20.27 6.79 -22.55
C LYS A 58 -20.88 7.30 -21.25
N LEU A 59 -20.54 8.52 -20.88
CA LEU A 59 -21.15 9.18 -19.72
C LEU A 59 -22.52 9.70 -20.12
N GLN A 60 -23.51 9.46 -19.29
CA GLN A 60 -24.77 10.20 -19.35
C GLN A 60 -24.53 11.58 -18.75
N ALA A 61 -23.77 12.46 -19.40
CA ALA A 61 -23.42 13.78 -18.89
C ALA A 61 -24.08 14.90 -19.69
N ASP A 62 -24.35 16.02 -19.03
CA ASP A 62 -24.66 17.27 -19.72
C ASP A 62 -23.38 17.82 -20.35
N VAL A 63 -23.22 17.57 -21.64
CA VAL A 63 -22.03 17.94 -22.42
C VAL A 63 -21.71 19.43 -22.32
N SER A 64 -22.73 20.29 -22.32
CA SER A 64 -22.56 21.75 -22.32
C SER A 64 -21.95 22.31 -21.02
N SER A 65 -22.15 21.61 -19.90
CA SER A 65 -21.65 22.01 -18.59
C SER A 65 -20.54 21.11 -18.05
N PHE A 66 -20.13 20.10 -18.83
CA PHE A 66 -19.13 19.14 -18.39
C PHE A 66 -17.75 19.82 -18.22
N LYS A 67 -17.09 19.49 -17.12
CA LYS A 67 -15.76 19.95 -16.76
C LYS A 67 -14.93 18.78 -16.29
N VAL A 68 -13.73 18.65 -16.85
CA VAL A 68 -12.70 17.74 -16.36
C VAL A 68 -12.07 18.36 -15.10
N LEU A 69 -11.87 17.55 -14.05
CA LEU A 69 -11.26 18.00 -12.80
C LEU A 69 -9.88 17.37 -12.60
N THR A 70 -9.78 16.07 -12.86
CA THR A 70 -8.53 15.29 -12.79
C THR A 70 -8.58 14.22 -13.87
N ASN A 71 -7.55 13.38 -13.95
CA ASN A 71 -7.61 12.27 -14.88
C ASN A 71 -8.74 11.26 -14.57
N LYS A 72 -9.22 11.23 -13.32
CA LYS A 72 -10.25 10.30 -12.84
C LYS A 72 -11.61 10.95 -12.58
N PHE A 73 -11.64 12.26 -12.33
CA PHE A 73 -12.86 13.01 -11.99
C PHE A 73 -13.30 13.96 -13.11
N GLY A 74 -14.61 13.98 -13.34
CA GLY A 74 -15.29 15.01 -14.09
C GLY A 74 -16.58 15.41 -13.40
N LYS A 75 -17.18 16.53 -13.79
CA LYS A 75 -18.50 16.94 -13.32
C LYS A 75 -19.29 17.66 -14.39
N ASP A 76 -20.60 17.54 -14.34
CA ASP A 76 -21.51 18.44 -15.05
C ASP A 76 -22.28 19.31 -14.05
N LYS A 77 -23.28 20.07 -14.49
CA LYS A 77 -24.10 20.91 -13.60
C LYS A 77 -24.93 20.13 -12.56
N ASN A 78 -25.12 18.82 -12.74
CA ASN A 78 -26.01 17.97 -11.96
C ASN A 78 -25.29 16.85 -11.19
N ARG A 79 -24.13 16.38 -11.65
CA ARG A 79 -23.50 15.14 -11.17
C ARG A 79 -21.97 15.20 -11.18
N ILE A 80 -21.39 14.37 -10.31
CA ILE A 80 -19.96 14.03 -10.31
C ILE A 80 -19.76 12.69 -11.00
N TYR A 81 -18.69 12.57 -11.76
CA TYR A 81 -18.25 11.36 -12.45
C TYR A 81 -16.88 10.96 -11.93
N TYR A 82 -16.71 9.69 -11.59
CA TYR A 82 -15.45 9.11 -11.15
C TYR A 82 -15.17 7.83 -11.92
N LEU A 83 -14.01 7.76 -12.57
CA LEU A 83 -13.61 6.63 -13.40
C LEU A 83 -14.72 6.21 -14.39
N GLY A 84 -15.39 7.17 -15.01
CA GLY A 84 -16.45 6.93 -15.99
C GLY A 84 -17.82 6.52 -15.44
N GLY A 85 -17.98 6.40 -14.12
CA GLY A 85 -19.29 6.17 -13.49
C GLY A 85 -19.84 7.45 -12.84
N ALA A 86 -21.15 7.66 -12.92
CA ALA A 86 -21.80 8.73 -12.16
C ALA A 86 -21.88 8.34 -10.67
N ALA A 87 -21.44 9.24 -9.81
CA ALA A 87 -21.46 9.03 -8.37
C ALA A 87 -22.90 8.98 -7.83
N HIS A 88 -23.19 7.93 -7.05
CA HIS A 88 -24.47 7.74 -6.40
C HIS A 88 -24.36 8.19 -4.93
N TYR A 89 -24.63 9.47 -4.69
CA TYR A 89 -24.82 9.99 -3.33
C TYR A 89 -25.69 11.25 -3.37
N PRO A 90 -26.81 11.30 -2.63
CA PRO A 90 -27.83 12.33 -2.81
C PRO A 90 -27.40 13.74 -2.37
N TYR A 91 -26.27 13.89 -1.68
CA TYR A 91 -25.92 15.15 -1.00
C TYR A 91 -24.49 15.67 -1.32
N ILE A 92 -23.97 15.41 -2.52
CA ILE A 92 -22.74 16.09 -2.97
C ILE A 92 -23.09 17.50 -3.48
N ASP A 93 -22.43 18.53 -2.97
CA ASP A 93 -22.55 19.89 -3.52
C ASP A 93 -21.73 20.00 -4.81
N VAL A 94 -22.36 19.63 -5.93
CA VAL A 94 -21.74 19.62 -7.27
C VAL A 94 -21.15 20.98 -7.67
N LYS A 95 -21.79 22.07 -7.23
CA LYS A 95 -21.36 23.43 -7.56
C LYS A 95 -19.97 23.72 -6.98
N SER A 96 -19.78 23.41 -5.70
CA SER A 96 -18.51 23.63 -4.99
C SER A 96 -17.50 22.49 -5.14
N PHE A 97 -17.92 21.33 -5.65
CA PHE A 97 -17.06 20.15 -5.77
C PHE A 97 -15.75 20.42 -6.55
N PHE A 98 -14.64 19.92 -6.03
CA PHE A 98 -13.33 19.92 -6.65
C PHE A 98 -12.57 18.63 -6.29
N ALA A 99 -11.52 18.34 -7.04
CA ALA A 99 -10.60 17.24 -6.79
C ALA A 99 -9.17 17.75 -7.01
N LYS A 100 -8.20 17.17 -6.31
CA LYS A 100 -6.79 17.54 -6.39
C LYS A 100 -6.02 16.42 -7.09
N GLU A 101 -5.11 16.78 -8.00
CA GLU A 101 -4.15 15.85 -8.59
C GLU A 101 -2.88 15.83 -7.71
N GLU A 102 -3.04 15.34 -6.48
CA GLU A 102 -1.98 15.19 -5.49
C GLU A 102 -1.75 13.71 -5.18
N ASP A 103 -0.55 13.36 -4.73
CA ASP A 103 -0.23 11.99 -4.33
C ASP A 103 -1.24 11.50 -3.29
N TRP A 104 -1.70 10.26 -3.47
CA TRP A 104 -2.70 9.61 -2.61
C TRP A 104 -4.10 10.26 -2.59
N MET A 105 -4.38 11.29 -3.40
CA MET A 105 -5.72 11.93 -3.44
C MET A 105 -6.55 11.56 -4.68
N TRP A 106 -6.13 10.54 -5.43
CA TRP A 106 -6.72 10.19 -6.73
C TRP A 106 -8.17 9.68 -6.67
N ASP A 107 -8.62 9.21 -5.51
CA ASP A 107 -9.98 8.78 -5.19
C ASP A 107 -10.67 9.70 -4.17
N ILE A 108 -10.07 10.84 -3.84
CA ILE A 108 -10.60 11.81 -2.89
C ILE A 108 -11.24 12.98 -3.63
N GLY A 109 -12.53 13.20 -3.38
CA GLY A 109 -13.26 14.37 -3.85
C GLY A 109 -13.69 15.25 -2.69
N LEU A 110 -13.76 16.55 -2.90
CA LEU A 110 -14.05 17.53 -1.85
C LEU A 110 -15.14 18.47 -2.33
N ASP A 111 -16.05 18.86 -1.44
CA ASP A 111 -16.93 20.01 -1.65
C ASP A 111 -16.80 21.00 -0.48
N LYS A 112 -17.62 22.06 -0.46
CA LYS A 112 -17.51 23.08 0.60
C LYS A 112 -17.82 22.55 2.02
N ASN A 113 -18.49 21.40 2.13
CA ASN A 113 -18.97 20.83 3.38
C ASN A 113 -18.21 19.56 3.79
N ASN A 114 -17.84 18.71 2.82
CA ASN A 114 -17.39 17.35 3.09
C ASN A 114 -16.18 16.94 2.25
N VAL A 115 -15.42 15.98 2.79
CA VAL A 115 -14.44 15.17 2.07
C VAL A 115 -15.05 13.79 1.81
N TYR A 116 -14.84 13.27 0.61
CA TYR A 116 -15.38 12.00 0.17
C TYR A 116 -14.28 11.08 -0.34
N ILE A 117 -14.36 9.80 0.02
CA ILE A 117 -13.66 8.73 -0.70
C ILE A 117 -14.59 8.11 -1.75
N PHE A 118 -14.09 8.00 -2.98
CA PHE A 118 -14.80 7.43 -4.11
C PHE A 118 -14.33 6.02 -4.41
N SER A 119 -15.26 5.06 -4.43
CA SER A 119 -14.98 3.66 -4.76
C SER A 119 -15.90 3.16 -5.87
N ARG A 120 -15.42 2.13 -6.58
CA ARG A 120 -16.26 1.35 -7.50
C ARG A 120 -16.83 0.16 -6.73
N GLU A 121 -18.14 0.00 -6.76
CA GLU A 121 -18.85 -1.15 -6.22
C GLU A 121 -19.55 -1.90 -7.37
N VAL A 122 -19.66 -3.22 -7.24
CA VAL A 122 -20.41 -4.05 -8.19
C VAL A 122 -21.72 -4.45 -7.52
N GLU A 123 -22.83 -4.00 -8.08
CA GLU A 123 -24.16 -4.34 -7.61
C GLU A 123 -24.95 -4.95 -8.77
N GLN A 124 -25.41 -6.20 -8.59
CA GLN A 124 -26.15 -6.94 -9.63
C GLN A 124 -25.41 -6.99 -10.99
N GLY A 125 -24.09 -7.16 -10.95
CA GLY A 125 -23.24 -7.22 -12.16
C GLY A 125 -23.05 -5.87 -12.87
N LYS A 126 -23.49 -4.76 -12.28
CA LYS A 126 -23.28 -3.40 -12.81
C LYS A 126 -22.36 -2.61 -11.90
N PHE A 127 -21.41 -1.90 -12.51
CA PHE A 127 -20.56 -0.95 -11.80
C PHE A 127 -21.36 0.26 -11.32
N LYS A 128 -21.21 0.60 -10.05
CA LYS A 128 -21.68 1.85 -9.45
C LYS A 128 -20.52 2.57 -8.79
N VAL A 129 -20.60 3.89 -8.77
CA VAL A 129 -19.65 4.72 -8.05
C VAL A 129 -20.31 5.13 -6.73
N LYS A 130 -19.64 4.84 -5.63
CA LYS A 130 -20.04 5.28 -4.30
C LYS A 130 -19.10 6.39 -3.83
N ALA A 131 -19.69 7.43 -3.27
CA ALA A 131 -18.96 8.44 -2.51
C ALA A 131 -19.30 8.24 -1.03
N THR A 132 -18.29 8.08 -0.20
CA THR A 132 -18.45 7.91 1.26
C THR A 132 -17.82 9.10 1.97
N ILE A 133 -18.54 9.73 2.89
CA ILE A 133 -18.05 10.87 3.65
C ILE A 133 -16.95 10.41 4.62
N ILE A 134 -15.86 11.17 4.69
CA ILE A 134 -14.86 11.08 5.75
C ILE A 134 -15.34 11.99 6.88
N GLU A 135 -15.98 11.39 7.88
CA GLU A 135 -16.66 12.13 8.94
C GLU A 135 -15.70 13.06 9.70
N GLY A 136 -16.10 14.33 9.85
CA GLY A 136 -15.36 15.36 10.57
C GLY A 136 -14.14 15.93 9.84
N ALA A 137 -13.85 15.50 8.61
CA ALA A 137 -12.76 16.06 7.81
C ALA A 137 -13.07 17.46 7.29
N ASN A 138 -12.10 18.38 7.43
CA ASN A 138 -12.21 19.72 6.85
C ASN A 138 -11.80 19.71 5.37
N PRO A 139 -12.72 19.94 4.42
CA PRO A 139 -12.40 19.86 2.99
C PRO A 139 -11.41 20.91 2.48
N MET A 140 -11.24 22.02 3.19
CA MET A 140 -10.32 23.07 2.75
C MET A 140 -8.85 22.73 3.05
N THR A 141 -8.61 21.88 4.06
CA THR A 141 -7.28 21.61 4.61
C THR A 141 -6.92 20.12 4.60
N TYR A 142 -7.85 19.24 4.25
CA TYR A 142 -7.61 17.80 4.13
C TYR A 142 -6.56 17.48 3.07
N VAL A 143 -5.60 16.65 3.47
CA VAL A 143 -4.55 16.08 2.64
C VAL A 143 -4.32 14.63 3.04
N GLN A 144 -4.32 13.73 2.06
CA GLN A 144 -3.92 12.34 2.26
C GLN A 144 -2.38 12.28 2.31
N VAL A 145 -1.83 11.70 3.38
CA VAL A 145 -0.37 11.62 3.60
C VAL A 145 0.20 10.36 2.96
N ASN A 146 -0.49 9.24 3.12
CA ASN A 146 -0.16 7.95 2.53
C ASN A 146 -1.42 7.06 2.47
N GLN A 147 -1.26 5.78 2.14
CA GLN A 147 -2.37 4.82 2.05
C GLN A 147 -3.27 4.75 3.30
N PHE A 148 -2.74 4.98 4.50
CA PHE A 148 -3.47 4.82 5.76
C PHE A 148 -3.75 6.14 6.46
N PHE A 149 -2.84 7.11 6.36
CA PHE A 149 -2.90 8.35 7.12
C PHE A 149 -3.30 9.55 6.27
N ALA A 150 -4.09 10.42 6.88
CA ALA A 150 -4.40 11.75 6.38
C ALA A 150 -4.43 12.76 7.54
N LYS A 151 -4.49 14.04 7.20
CA LYS A 151 -4.69 15.10 8.18
C LYS A 151 -5.45 16.27 7.58
N ASP A 152 -6.06 17.07 8.44
CA ASP A 152 -6.56 18.40 8.14
C ASP A 152 -5.95 19.42 9.11
N ASP A 153 -6.56 20.59 9.34
CA ASP A 153 -6.08 21.62 10.28
C ASP A 153 -6.30 21.30 11.76
N LYS A 154 -7.02 20.23 12.10
CA LYS A 154 -7.41 19.90 13.48
C LYS A 154 -7.24 18.42 13.84
N ASN A 155 -7.38 17.54 12.87
CA ASN A 155 -7.48 16.11 13.06
C ASN A 155 -6.39 15.38 12.26
N ASN A 156 -5.91 14.28 12.84
CA ASN A 156 -5.24 13.22 12.09
C ASN A 156 -6.25 12.10 11.85
N PHE A 157 -6.07 11.40 10.74
CA PHE A 157 -6.93 10.30 10.34
C PHE A 157 -6.10 9.04 10.10
N PHE A 158 -6.67 7.91 10.47
CA PHE A 158 -6.20 6.58 10.13
C PHE A 158 -7.35 5.79 9.50
N ASP A 159 -7.15 5.22 8.31
CA ASP A 159 -8.18 4.49 7.55
C ASP A 159 -9.49 5.29 7.46
N TYR A 160 -9.38 6.57 7.11
CA TYR A 160 -10.48 7.53 6.93
C TYR A 160 -11.31 7.79 8.21
N LYS A 161 -10.74 7.54 9.39
CA LYS A 161 -11.37 7.84 10.68
C LYS A 161 -10.46 8.73 11.51
N ILE A 162 -11.06 9.69 12.22
CA ILE A 162 -10.33 10.53 13.18
C ILE A 162 -9.68 9.63 14.24
N ILE A 163 -8.41 9.90 14.54
CA ILE A 163 -7.67 9.27 15.63
C ILE A 163 -7.42 10.26 16.76
N ASP A 164 -7.54 9.78 17.99
CA ASP A 164 -7.29 10.56 19.21
C ASP A 164 -5.79 10.63 19.49
N VAL A 165 -5.16 11.67 18.94
CA VAL A 165 -3.72 11.94 19.03
C VAL A 165 -3.49 13.42 19.28
N ASP A 166 -2.36 13.78 19.90
CA ASP A 166 -1.95 15.17 19.97
C ASP A 166 -1.57 15.68 18.58
N TYR A 167 -2.46 16.49 17.99
CA TYR A 167 -2.33 16.95 16.62
C TYR A 167 -0.97 17.60 16.31
N THR A 168 -0.45 18.42 17.23
CA THR A 168 0.77 19.21 17.00
C THR A 168 2.03 18.35 17.01
N THR A 169 2.06 17.27 17.80
CA THR A 169 3.28 16.48 18.03
C THR A 169 3.24 15.08 17.41
N PHE A 170 2.07 14.65 16.92
CA PHE A 170 1.91 13.38 16.21
C PHE A 170 2.79 13.33 14.96
N ARG A 171 3.64 12.31 14.91
CA ARG A 171 4.57 12.09 13.80
C ARG A 171 4.86 10.62 13.60
N GLN A 172 5.24 10.27 12.38
CA GLN A 172 5.72 8.95 12.04
C GLN A 172 7.16 8.75 12.56
N ILE A 173 7.43 7.58 13.15
CA ILE A 173 8.77 7.13 13.55
C ILE A 173 9.34 6.22 12.46
N ASN A 174 8.58 5.21 12.03
CA ASN A 174 8.93 4.34 10.90
C ASN A 174 7.66 3.78 10.25
N LYS A 175 7.75 2.70 9.46
CA LYS A 175 6.58 2.16 8.73
C LYS A 175 5.43 1.72 9.64
N SER A 176 5.76 1.24 10.84
CA SER A 176 4.79 0.65 11.77
C SER A 176 4.56 1.46 13.02
N PHE A 177 5.44 2.43 13.34
CA PHE A 177 5.39 3.18 14.59
C PHE A 177 5.21 4.69 14.38
N HIS A 178 4.40 5.27 15.25
CA HIS A 178 4.12 6.70 15.35
C HIS A 178 4.22 7.13 16.81
N LEU A 179 4.41 8.42 17.04
CA LEU A 179 4.60 8.97 18.38
C LEU A 179 3.97 10.35 18.45
N ASP A 180 3.36 10.69 19.59
CA ASP A 180 3.10 12.07 19.97
C ASP A 180 3.73 12.37 21.35
N LYS A 181 3.49 13.55 21.92
CA LYS A 181 4.09 13.93 23.20
C LYS A 181 3.63 13.06 24.39
N ASN A 182 2.54 12.31 24.26
CA ASN A 182 1.89 11.56 25.34
C ASN A 182 2.14 10.04 25.26
N GLN A 183 2.24 9.44 24.06
CA GLN A 183 2.36 7.98 23.91
C GLN A 183 2.99 7.54 22.56
N ALA A 184 3.11 6.23 22.34
CA ALA A 184 3.41 5.62 21.03
C ALA A 184 2.25 4.80 20.46
N TYR A 185 2.15 4.79 19.13
CA TYR A 185 1.17 4.03 18.37
C TYR A 185 1.84 3.07 17.40
N CYS A 186 1.25 1.89 17.23
CA CYS A 186 1.57 0.98 16.14
C CYS A 186 0.41 0.84 15.17
N ASN A 187 0.72 0.70 13.89
CA ASN A 187 -0.28 0.58 12.83
C ASN A 187 0.00 -0.57 11.86
N ALA A 188 -1.08 -1.08 11.27
CA ALA A 188 -1.12 -1.97 10.11
C ALA A 188 -2.51 -1.86 9.47
N TYR A 189 -2.79 -2.52 8.35
CA TYR A 189 -4.12 -2.44 7.72
C TYR A 189 -5.26 -2.70 8.73
N GLN A 190 -6.15 -1.72 8.91
CA GLN A 190 -7.27 -1.75 9.86
C GLN A 190 -6.87 -1.99 11.32
N PHE A 191 -5.65 -1.63 11.69
CA PHE A 191 -5.14 -1.78 13.03
C PHE A 191 -4.36 -0.53 13.43
N PHE A 192 -4.78 0.08 14.52
CA PHE A 192 -4.11 1.22 15.13
C PHE A 192 -4.28 1.11 16.65
N LYS A 193 -3.18 0.99 17.38
CA LYS A 193 -3.19 0.82 18.84
C LYS A 193 -2.06 1.57 19.51
N THR A 194 -2.31 2.02 20.73
CA THR A 194 -1.29 2.57 21.62
C THR A 194 -0.50 1.46 22.30
N PHE A 195 0.71 1.76 22.73
CA PHE A 195 1.52 0.92 23.61
C PHE A 195 2.47 1.76 24.46
N ASP A 196 2.93 1.20 25.57
CA ASP A 196 3.76 1.90 26.55
C ASP A 196 5.24 1.90 26.11
N VAL A 197 5.85 3.09 26.18
CA VAL A 197 7.27 3.33 25.87
C VAL A 197 7.82 4.47 26.72
N ASP A 198 9.14 4.59 26.85
CA ASP A 198 9.75 5.87 27.21
C ASP A 198 9.67 6.85 26.02
N VAL A 199 8.57 7.61 25.94
CA VAL A 199 8.25 8.55 24.86
C VAL A 199 9.39 9.54 24.58
N ALA A 200 10.10 9.97 25.63
CA ALA A 200 11.20 10.93 25.49
C ALA A 200 12.42 10.32 24.77
N ASN A 201 12.54 8.99 24.76
CA ASN A 201 13.69 8.27 24.21
C ASN A 201 13.30 7.33 23.07
N PHE A 202 12.02 7.27 22.70
CA PHE A 202 11.54 6.43 21.61
C PHE A 202 12.00 6.98 20.27
N GLN A 203 12.84 6.22 19.57
CA GLN A 203 13.53 6.63 18.36
C GLN A 203 13.45 5.56 17.27
N LYS A 204 13.54 6.03 16.02
CA LYS A 204 13.70 5.16 14.85
C LYS A 204 15.04 4.44 14.94
N MET A 205 15.03 3.12 14.77
CA MET A 205 16.26 2.36 14.52
C MET A 205 16.44 2.14 13.01
N ASP A 206 15.42 1.61 12.35
CA ASP A 206 15.32 1.53 10.90
C ASP A 206 13.84 1.60 10.45
N ASP A 207 13.53 1.14 9.24
CA ASP A 207 12.17 1.14 8.71
C ASP A 207 11.20 0.21 9.46
N TYR A 208 11.69 -0.76 10.24
CA TYR A 208 10.90 -1.82 10.90
C TYR A 208 11.06 -1.84 12.42
N PHE A 209 12.22 -1.45 12.93
CA PHE A 209 12.56 -1.42 14.34
C PHE A 209 12.57 0.02 14.88
N ALA A 210 12.09 0.16 16.11
CA ALA A 210 12.25 1.35 16.93
C ALA A 210 12.77 0.92 18.30
N TYR A 211 13.27 1.86 19.10
CA TYR A 211 13.79 1.54 20.42
C TYR A 211 13.60 2.70 21.38
N ASP A 212 13.57 2.40 22.66
CA ASP A 212 13.71 3.36 23.74
C ASP A 212 14.95 3.02 24.59
N LYS A 213 15.07 3.54 25.83
CA LYS A 213 16.24 3.29 26.68
C LYS A 213 16.49 1.82 27.02
N THR A 214 15.45 0.98 27.00
CA THR A 214 15.49 -0.37 27.57
C THR A 214 14.96 -1.45 26.63
N ASN A 215 14.22 -1.08 25.60
CA ASN A 215 13.54 -2.01 24.72
C ASN A 215 13.71 -1.65 23.25
N ILE A 216 13.76 -2.69 22.41
CA ILE A 216 13.58 -2.62 20.97
C ILE A 216 12.17 -3.11 20.66
N TYR A 217 11.53 -2.48 19.68
CA TYR A 217 10.15 -2.73 19.30
C TYR A 217 10.09 -3.17 17.85
N TYR A 218 9.32 -4.22 17.60
CA TYR A 218 9.03 -4.74 16.28
C TYR A 218 7.54 -5.03 16.15
N PHE A 219 6.92 -4.62 15.04
CA PHE A 219 5.51 -4.93 14.79
C PHE A 219 5.39 -5.95 13.66
N ALA A 220 5.03 -7.19 14.00
CA ALA A 220 4.82 -8.26 13.05
C ALA A 220 3.37 -8.25 12.56
N GLU A 221 3.15 -8.25 11.24
CA GLU A 221 1.82 -8.43 10.63
C GLU A 221 1.55 -9.88 10.19
N TYR A 222 2.63 -10.63 9.98
CA TYR A 222 2.63 -12.03 9.58
C TYR A 222 3.62 -12.77 10.46
N VAL A 223 3.14 -13.72 11.26
CA VAL A 223 3.97 -14.53 12.15
C VAL A 223 3.85 -15.98 11.71
N ARG A 224 4.98 -16.59 11.30
CA ARG A 224 5.06 -18.03 10.95
C ARG A 224 3.97 -18.49 9.97
N GLY A 225 3.76 -17.70 8.90
CA GLY A 225 2.78 -17.99 7.85
C GLY A 225 1.31 -17.69 8.21
N ARG A 226 1.04 -17.09 9.37
CA ARG A 226 -0.31 -16.67 9.78
C ARG A 226 -0.40 -15.15 9.82
N THR A 227 -1.52 -14.62 9.36
CA THR A 227 -1.82 -13.18 9.50
C THR A 227 -2.12 -12.92 10.96
N GLU A 228 -1.15 -12.37 11.67
CA GLU A 228 -1.24 -12.15 13.10
C GLU A 228 -0.48 -10.87 13.44
N LYS A 229 -1.21 -9.89 13.98
CA LYS A 229 -0.69 -8.58 14.31
C LYS A 229 -0.16 -8.59 15.74
N GLN A 230 1.16 -8.61 15.91
CA GLN A 230 1.79 -8.64 17.22
C GLN A 230 2.88 -7.58 17.36
N LEU A 231 2.81 -6.83 18.47
CA LEU A 231 3.91 -6.01 18.94
C LEU A 231 4.84 -6.88 19.77
N GLN A 232 6.10 -6.97 19.35
CA GLN A 232 7.17 -7.59 20.10
C GLN A 232 8.03 -6.54 20.76
N ILE A 233 8.38 -6.79 22.02
CA ILE A 233 9.22 -5.94 22.87
C ILE A 233 10.42 -6.79 23.26
N ILE A 234 11.61 -6.33 22.88
CA ILE A 234 12.86 -7.04 23.09
C ILE A 234 13.69 -6.21 24.06
N PRO A 235 13.81 -6.64 25.33
CA PRO A 235 14.66 -5.97 26.29
C PRO A 235 16.12 -6.04 25.86
N TYR A 236 16.87 -4.97 26.12
CA TYR A 236 18.31 -4.96 25.97
C TYR A 236 18.97 -4.19 27.12
N THR A 237 20.23 -4.50 27.39
CA THR A 237 21.02 -3.92 28.48
C THR A 237 22.21 -3.13 27.95
N ASN A 238 22.77 -3.50 26.79
CA ASN A 238 23.81 -2.76 26.11
C ASN A 238 23.41 -2.45 24.67
N PHE A 239 23.18 -1.18 24.34
CA PHE A 239 22.83 -0.77 22.97
C PHE A 239 23.92 -1.12 21.95
N GLU A 240 25.19 -1.16 22.35
CA GLU A 240 26.31 -1.54 21.46
C GLU A 240 26.24 -3.02 21.03
N SER A 241 25.48 -3.84 21.75
CA SER A 241 25.26 -5.25 21.36
C SER A 241 24.18 -5.39 20.27
N VAL A 242 23.42 -4.33 20.01
CA VAL A 242 22.29 -4.35 19.09
C VAL A 242 22.78 -4.26 17.65
N ASN A 243 22.40 -5.24 16.83
CA ASN A 243 22.78 -5.28 15.43
C ASN A 243 21.61 -5.76 14.57
N ILE A 244 21.05 -4.88 13.75
CA ILE A 244 20.04 -5.24 12.75
C ILE A 244 20.73 -5.99 11.62
N LEU A 245 20.29 -7.23 11.37
CA LEU A 245 20.84 -8.05 10.29
C LEU A 245 20.05 -7.86 8.99
N ASN A 246 18.73 -7.73 9.09
CA ASN A 246 17.82 -7.39 7.98
C ASN A 246 16.46 -6.94 8.55
N LYS A 247 15.41 -6.85 7.71
CA LYS A 247 14.06 -6.42 8.12
C LYS A 247 13.35 -7.34 9.12
N THR A 248 13.82 -8.58 9.31
CA THR A 248 13.19 -9.56 10.22
C THR A 248 14.11 -10.03 11.33
N HIS A 249 15.43 -9.87 11.22
CA HIS A 249 16.40 -10.40 12.16
C HIS A 249 17.22 -9.29 12.81
N LEU A 250 17.43 -9.43 14.12
CA LEU A 250 18.41 -8.64 14.86
C LEU A 250 19.15 -9.50 15.87
N LYS A 251 20.30 -9.00 16.33
CA LYS A 251 21.01 -9.48 17.52
C LYS A 251 20.89 -8.43 18.61
N ALA A 252 20.73 -8.86 19.85
CA ALA A 252 20.81 -8.01 21.03
C ALA A 252 21.25 -8.86 22.23
N ASP A 253 22.17 -8.34 23.04
CA ASP A 253 22.70 -8.98 24.25
C ASP A 253 23.12 -10.46 24.04
N GLY A 254 23.78 -10.76 22.93
CA GLY A 254 24.23 -12.11 22.60
C GLY A 254 23.13 -13.08 22.17
N LYS A 255 21.89 -12.61 22.01
CA LYS A 255 20.75 -13.37 21.50
C LYS A 255 20.42 -12.96 20.07
N VAL A 256 19.68 -13.83 19.37
CA VAL A 256 19.20 -13.59 18.00
C VAL A 256 17.68 -13.65 17.99
N PHE A 257 17.06 -12.73 17.26
CA PHE A 257 15.61 -12.63 17.16
C PHE A 257 15.16 -12.70 15.70
N TYR A 258 14.00 -13.33 15.48
CA TYR A 258 13.26 -13.33 14.22
C TYR A 258 11.88 -12.73 14.45
N GLN A 259 11.54 -11.65 13.75
CA GLN A 259 10.29 -10.89 13.90
C GLN A 259 10.01 -10.51 15.37
N GLY A 260 11.06 -10.26 16.13
CA GLY A 260 11.01 -9.95 17.56
C GLY A 260 10.91 -11.14 18.51
N PHE A 261 10.78 -12.37 18.01
CA PHE A 261 10.84 -13.59 18.81
C PHE A 261 12.27 -14.10 18.92
N GLU A 262 12.71 -14.49 20.12
CA GLU A 262 14.02 -15.12 20.30
C GLU A 262 14.10 -16.44 19.51
N ILE A 263 15.21 -16.66 18.81
CA ILE A 263 15.50 -17.92 18.14
C ILE A 263 16.21 -18.82 19.15
N GLU A 264 15.51 -19.85 19.62
CA GLU A 264 16.08 -20.82 20.57
C GLU A 264 17.30 -21.53 19.97
N GLU A 265 18.31 -21.78 20.80
CA GLU A 265 19.56 -22.47 20.45
C GLU A 265 20.47 -21.76 19.42
N ALA A 266 20.12 -20.53 19.03
CA ALA A 266 20.93 -19.73 18.11
C ALA A 266 22.28 -19.31 18.69
N ASN A 267 23.36 -19.66 18.00
CA ASN A 267 24.68 -19.12 18.31
C ASN A 267 24.86 -17.76 17.64
N SER A 268 24.68 -16.68 18.41
CA SER A 268 24.76 -15.30 17.91
C SER A 268 26.08 -14.98 17.20
N ASP A 269 27.22 -15.45 17.69
CA ASP A 269 28.54 -15.13 17.12
C ASP A 269 28.72 -15.65 15.69
N SER A 270 28.10 -16.78 15.34
CA SER A 270 28.17 -17.38 14.01
C SER A 270 26.90 -17.25 13.19
N PHE A 271 25.87 -16.60 13.74
CA PHE A 271 24.58 -16.46 13.09
C PHE A 271 24.67 -15.58 11.83
N THR A 272 24.21 -16.14 10.72
CA THR A 272 24.19 -15.56 9.38
C THR A 272 22.79 -15.68 8.78
N VAL A 273 22.26 -14.56 8.31
CA VAL A 273 20.97 -14.51 7.59
C VAL A 273 21.19 -14.93 6.13
N ILE A 274 20.43 -15.92 5.65
CA ILE A 274 20.47 -16.36 4.25
C ILE A 274 19.47 -15.53 3.45
N ASN A 275 18.24 -15.39 3.95
CA ASN A 275 17.20 -14.53 3.42
C ASN A 275 16.19 -14.17 4.53
N GLU A 276 15.02 -13.67 4.16
CA GLU A 276 13.99 -13.23 5.09
C GLU A 276 13.32 -14.33 5.91
N GLU A 277 13.48 -15.59 5.55
CA GLU A 277 12.89 -16.74 6.22
C GLU A 277 13.95 -17.72 6.71
N TYR A 278 15.06 -17.86 6.00
CA TYR A 278 16.13 -18.80 6.31
C TYR A 278 17.34 -18.11 6.91
N ALA A 279 17.89 -18.72 7.95
CA ALA A 279 19.15 -18.34 8.55
C ALA A 279 19.89 -19.58 9.04
N LYS A 280 21.16 -19.42 9.41
CA LYS A 280 21.97 -20.50 9.97
C LYS A 280 23.01 -19.95 10.93
N ASP A 281 23.48 -20.81 11.82
CA ASP A 281 24.73 -20.61 12.55
C ASP A 281 25.71 -21.76 12.22
N LYS A 282 26.74 -21.96 13.04
CA LYS A 282 27.71 -23.05 12.82
C LYS A 282 27.13 -24.45 12.99
N GLN A 283 26.04 -24.62 13.74
CA GLN A 283 25.49 -25.92 14.12
C GLN A 283 24.11 -26.17 13.53
N HIS A 284 23.35 -25.11 13.30
CA HIS A 284 21.92 -25.20 13.04
C HIS A 284 21.49 -24.39 11.82
N VAL A 285 20.40 -24.83 11.20
CA VAL A 285 19.65 -24.08 10.18
C VAL A 285 18.28 -23.76 10.76
N TYR A 286 17.78 -22.56 10.46
CA TYR A 286 16.51 -22.05 10.97
C TYR A 286 15.60 -21.62 9.80
N PHE A 287 14.32 -21.90 9.94
CA PHE A 287 13.25 -21.39 9.09
C PHE A 287 12.23 -20.63 9.93
N THR A 288 12.02 -19.34 9.64
CA THR A 288 11.12 -18.43 10.36
C THR A 288 11.38 -18.41 11.87
N GLY A 289 12.66 -18.45 12.25
CA GLY A 289 13.11 -18.50 13.64
C GLY A 289 12.93 -19.86 14.33
N ILE A 290 12.57 -20.92 13.60
CA ILE A 290 12.43 -22.28 14.14
C ILE A 290 13.58 -23.16 13.67
N LEU A 291 14.17 -23.92 14.60
CA LEU A 291 15.23 -24.90 14.33
C LEU A 291 14.77 -26.01 13.37
N MET A 292 15.50 -26.21 12.28
CA MET A 292 15.30 -27.29 11.32
C MET A 292 16.14 -28.51 11.73
N LYS A 293 15.59 -29.38 12.59
CA LYS A 293 16.33 -30.49 13.22
C LYS A 293 16.97 -31.50 12.25
N GLU A 294 16.37 -31.69 11.07
CA GLU A 294 16.85 -32.65 10.06
C GLU A 294 17.82 -32.03 9.05
N ALA A 295 18.12 -30.74 9.16
CA ALA A 295 18.98 -30.03 8.23
C ALA A 295 20.47 -30.27 8.51
N ASP A 296 21.21 -30.64 7.46
CA ASP A 296 22.66 -30.68 7.49
C ASP A 296 23.25 -29.29 7.19
N VAL A 297 23.70 -28.60 8.24
CA VAL A 297 24.15 -27.20 8.18
C VAL A 297 25.31 -26.96 7.21
N GLU A 298 26.20 -27.94 7.03
CA GLU A 298 27.37 -27.83 6.16
C GLU A 298 26.99 -27.82 4.69
N THR A 299 26.01 -28.64 4.30
CA THR A 299 25.62 -28.82 2.90
C THR A 299 24.32 -28.11 2.53
N PHE A 300 23.68 -27.38 3.46
CA PHE A 300 22.46 -26.62 3.21
C PHE A 300 22.66 -25.47 2.22
N HIS A 301 21.94 -25.50 1.09
CA HIS A 301 21.97 -24.47 0.04
C HIS A 301 20.66 -24.39 -0.74
N TYR A 302 20.44 -23.28 -1.44
CA TYR A 302 19.36 -23.18 -2.42
C TYR A 302 19.76 -23.86 -3.73
N SER A 303 18.90 -24.74 -4.26
CA SER A 303 19.13 -25.43 -5.52
C SER A 303 18.23 -24.90 -6.63
N GLU A 304 18.84 -24.24 -7.61
CA GLU A 304 18.14 -23.72 -8.81
C GLU A 304 17.51 -24.85 -9.64
N LYS A 305 18.04 -26.07 -9.59
CA LYS A 305 17.52 -27.20 -10.37
C LYS A 305 16.12 -27.64 -9.91
N VAL A 306 15.84 -27.58 -8.61
CA VAL A 306 14.57 -28.02 -8.02
C VAL A 306 13.80 -26.87 -7.38
N TYR A 307 14.31 -25.64 -7.50
CA TYR A 307 13.76 -24.40 -6.95
C TYR A 307 13.42 -24.49 -5.47
N ARG A 308 14.28 -25.17 -4.69
CA ARG A 308 14.10 -25.43 -3.27
C ARG A 308 15.42 -25.43 -2.53
N TYR A 309 15.36 -25.19 -1.22
CA TYR A 309 16.48 -25.46 -0.33
C TYR A 309 16.69 -26.97 -0.20
N LYS A 310 17.95 -27.39 -0.13
CA LYS A 310 18.32 -28.79 0.06
C LYS A 310 19.63 -28.89 0.79
N ASP A 311 19.89 -30.07 1.33
CA ASP A 311 21.19 -30.48 1.81
C ASP A 311 21.57 -31.82 1.15
N LYS A 312 22.57 -32.51 1.69
CA LYS A 312 23.03 -33.82 1.17
C LYS A 312 22.00 -34.95 1.36
N ASN A 313 21.10 -34.83 2.34
CA ASN A 313 20.14 -35.85 2.75
C ASN A 313 18.70 -35.52 2.30
N HIS A 314 18.31 -34.25 2.30
CA HIS A 314 16.93 -33.80 2.24
C HIS A 314 16.73 -32.65 1.23
N THR A 315 15.49 -32.48 0.79
CA THR A 315 14.99 -31.27 0.12
C THR A 315 13.89 -30.68 1.01
N PHE A 316 13.89 -29.36 1.18
CA PHE A 316 13.03 -28.68 2.13
C PHE A 316 12.01 -27.78 1.42
N GLU A 317 10.83 -27.69 2.00
CA GLU A 317 9.78 -26.75 1.64
C GLU A 317 9.20 -26.16 2.93
N GLN A 318 9.26 -24.83 3.07
CA GLN A 318 8.83 -24.13 4.28
C GLN A 318 9.44 -24.69 5.58
N GLY A 319 10.75 -25.00 5.57
CA GLY A 319 11.46 -25.55 6.72
C GLY A 319 11.26 -27.05 6.98
N GLU A 320 10.36 -27.71 6.26
CA GLU A 320 10.02 -29.12 6.45
C GLU A 320 10.62 -30.02 5.35
N VAL A 321 10.95 -31.27 5.69
CA VAL A 321 11.48 -32.24 4.72
C VAL A 321 10.38 -32.68 3.76
N VAL A 322 10.62 -32.53 2.46
CA VAL A 322 9.74 -33.02 1.40
C VAL A 322 9.92 -34.53 1.27
N LYS A 323 8.91 -35.30 1.66
CA LYS A 323 8.85 -36.75 1.42
C LYS A 323 8.56 -36.99 -0.07
N LYS A 324 9.37 -37.86 -0.68
CA LYS A 324 9.20 -38.28 -2.07
C LYS A 324 8.05 -39.27 -2.23
#